data_AF-A0A2S6C5Z9-F1
#
_entry.id   AF-A0A2S6C5Z9-F1
#
_cell.length_a   1.000
_cell.length_b   1.000
_cell.length_c   1.000
_cell.angle_alpha   90.00
_cell.angle_beta   90.00
_cell.angle_gamma   90.00
#
_symmetry.space_group_name_H-M   'P 1'
#
loop_
_entity.id
_entity.type
_entity.pdbx_description
1 polymer ?
#
loop_
_entity_poly.entity_id
_entity_poly.type
_entity_poly.pdbx_seq_one_letter_code
_entity_poly.pdbx_strand_id
1 'polypeptide(L)'
;MAARPSSSRSKDKFRRRHQTLNKKAHQIATDCEANVYLVVLFRGQFHVYSSHEHHGWPPTQEQIDQSFPVAKKARVTDVNLPEAEVRVAPAVLRREATPPAVTDALSAGCEDAVLELREAQV
;
A
#
# COMPACT_ATOMS: atom_id res chain seq x y z
N MET A 1 21.10 41.70 5.67
CA MET A 1 20.85 40.31 6.12
C MET A 1 19.50 39.88 5.58
N ALA A 2 19.44 39.06 4.53
CA ALA A 2 18.16 38.61 3.98
C ALA A 2 17.51 37.58 4.93
N ALA A 3 16.25 37.81 5.31
CA ALA A 3 15.50 36.88 6.15
C ALA A 3 15.31 35.56 5.39
N ARG A 4 15.67 34.44 6.03
CA ARG A 4 15.42 33.10 5.46
C ARG A 4 13.90 32.90 5.34
N PRO A 5 13.39 32.43 4.20
CA PRO A 5 11.97 32.12 4.07
C PRO A 5 11.58 31.12 5.15
N SER A 6 10.44 31.35 5.80
CA SER A 6 9.91 30.46 6.83
C SER A 6 9.62 29.10 6.20
N SER A 7 10.56 28.17 6.28
CA SER A 7 10.31 26.80 5.94
C SER A 7 9.13 26.33 6.79
N SER A 8 8.05 25.92 6.13
CA SER A 8 6.86 25.42 6.83
C SER A 8 7.31 24.35 7.83
N ARG A 9 6.87 24.43 9.10
CA ARG A 9 7.29 23.51 10.18
C ARG A 9 7.20 22.03 9.76
N SER A 10 6.22 21.69 8.93
CA SER A 10 6.02 20.35 8.35
C SER A 10 7.15 19.91 7.40
N LYS A 11 7.70 20.81 6.58
CA LYS A 11 8.81 20.52 5.65
C LYS A 11 10.11 20.24 6.41
N ASP A 12 10.39 21.00 7.46
CA ASP A 12 11.55 20.73 8.31
C ASP A 12 11.40 19.44 9.10
N LYS A 13 10.20 19.17 9.64
CA LYS A 13 9.91 17.91 10.32
C LYS A 13 10.10 16.72 9.39
N PHE A 14 9.59 16.80 8.15
CA PHE A 14 9.80 15.78 7.13
C PHE A 14 11.28 15.59 6.83
N ARG A 15 12.02 16.67 6.54
CA ARG A 15 13.44 16.63 6.22
C ARG A 15 14.27 15.94 7.31
N ARG A 16 14.05 16.30 8.57
CA ARG A 16 14.75 15.69 9.72
C ARG A 16 14.42 14.20 9.84
N ARG A 17 13.14 13.82 9.77
CA ARG A 17 12.72 12.41 9.87
C ARG A 17 13.23 11.58 8.70
N HIS A 18 13.16 12.11 7.48
CA HIS A 18 13.65 11.46 6.27
C HIS A 18 15.17 11.22 6.35
N GLN A 19 15.93 12.19 6.85
CA GLN A 19 17.37 12.01 7.07
C GLN A 19 17.67 10.91 8.11
N THR A 20 16.92 10.86 9.21
CA THR A 20 17.05 9.78 10.20
C THR A 20 16.68 8.43 9.59
N LEU A 21 15.62 8.36 8.79
CA LEU A 21 15.18 7.14 8.13
C LEU A 21 16.24 6.62 7.16
N ASN A 22 16.84 7.49 6.35
CA ASN A 22 17.96 7.12 5.48
C ASN A 22 19.17 6.62 6.27
N LYS A 23 19.51 7.29 7.38
CA LYS A 23 20.61 6.83 8.24
C LYS A 23 20.33 5.43 8.79
N LYS A 24 19.09 5.15 9.19
CA LYS A 24 18.69 3.83 9.68
C LYS A 24 18.67 2.77 8.60
N ALA A 25 18.17 3.10 7.42
CA ALA A 25 18.22 2.22 6.25
C ALA A 25 19.67 1.85 5.90
N HIS A 26 20.58 2.82 5.93
CA HIS A 26 22.00 2.56 5.70
C HIS A 26 22.64 1.70 6.80
N GLN A 27 22.30 1.94 8.07
CA GLN A 27 22.76 1.08 9.16
C GLN A 27 22.29 -0.37 8.96
N ILE A 28 21.04 -0.61 8.58
CA ILE A 28 20.55 -1.96 8.29
C ILE A 28 21.32 -2.58 7.12
N ALA A 29 21.62 -1.81 6.08
CA ALA A 29 22.37 -2.30 4.94
C ALA A 29 23.81 -2.69 5.31
N THR A 30 24.49 -1.88 6.13
CA THR A 30 25.87 -2.13 6.55
C THR A 30 25.98 -3.19 7.65
N ASP A 31 25.15 -3.09 8.70
CA ASP A 31 25.27 -3.91 9.90
C ASP A 31 24.67 -5.32 9.71
N CYS A 32 23.66 -5.44 8.83
CA CYS A 32 22.99 -6.72 8.55
C CYS A 32 23.26 -7.25 7.14
N GLU A 33 24.13 -6.60 6.36
CA GLU A 33 24.43 -6.94 4.96
C GLU A 33 23.16 -7.11 4.09
N ALA A 34 22.12 -6.35 4.42
CA ALA A 34 20.81 -6.46 3.81
C ALA A 34 20.64 -5.47 2.65
N ASN A 35 20.00 -5.90 1.56
CA ASN A 35 19.59 -4.99 0.51
C ASN A 35 18.33 -4.23 0.92
N VAL A 36 18.44 -2.92 1.05
CA VAL A 36 17.35 -2.02 1.44
C VAL A 36 17.00 -1.08 0.28
N TYR A 37 15.71 -0.95 0.01
CA TYR A 37 15.13 0.03 -0.90
C TYR A 37 13.98 0.76 -0.20
N LEU A 38 13.97 2.08 -0.26
CA LEU A 38 12.98 2.93 0.39
C LEU A 38 12.46 3.96 -0.61
N VAL A 39 11.15 4.08 -0.69
CA VAL A 39 10.46 5.11 -1.48
C VAL A 39 9.49 5.87 -0.59
N VAL A 40 9.59 7.20 -0.61
CA VAL A 40 8.71 8.09 0.14
C VAL A 40 8.15 9.14 -0.81
N LEU A 41 6.82 9.21 -0.93
CA LEU A 41 6.14 10.28 -1.66
C LEU A 41 5.75 11.39 -0.68
N PHE A 42 6.29 12.59 -0.86
CA PHE A 42 5.94 13.75 -0.04
C PHE A 42 5.70 14.97 -0.92
N ARG A 43 4.50 15.55 -0.82
CA ARG A 43 4.08 16.75 -1.57
C ARG A 43 4.33 16.64 -3.08
N GLY A 44 4.05 15.46 -3.65
CA GLY A 44 4.20 15.19 -5.09
C GLY A 44 5.62 14.85 -5.54
N GLN A 45 6.60 14.82 -4.63
CA GLN A 45 7.98 14.43 -4.94
C GLN A 45 8.31 13.06 -4.35
N PHE A 46 8.89 12.20 -5.18
CA PHE A 46 9.47 10.94 -4.73
C PHE A 46 10.88 11.16 -4.17
N HIS A 47 11.11 10.63 -2.98
CA HIS A 47 12.41 10.52 -2.36
C HIS A 47 12.77 9.04 -2.29
N VAL A 48 13.86 8.67 -2.94
CA VAL A 48 14.30 7.27 -3.08
C VAL A 48 15.65 7.11 -2.41
N TYR A 49 15.79 6.06 -1.62
CA TYR A 49 17.07 5.58 -1.10
C TYR A 49 17.27 4.13 -1.57
N SER A 50 18.42 3.88 -2.20
CA SER A 50 18.87 2.53 -2.53
C SER A 50 20.23 2.31 -1.87
N SER A 51 20.37 1.16 -1.22
CA SER A 51 21.65 0.69 -0.67
C SER A 51 22.54 0.03 -1.74
N HIS A 52 21.95 -0.38 -2.87
CA HIS A 52 22.60 -1.15 -3.92
C HIS A 52 22.39 -0.46 -5.27
N GLU A 53 23.47 -0.29 -6.05
CA GLU A 53 23.46 0.43 -7.33
C GLU A 53 23.23 -0.48 -8.55
N HIS A 54 23.03 -1.80 -8.36
CA HIS A 54 22.86 -2.72 -9.47
C HIS A 54 21.51 -2.57 -10.19
N HIS A 55 21.53 -2.73 -11.51
CA HIS A 55 20.42 -2.54 -12.47
C HIS A 55 19.19 -3.46 -12.30
N GLY A 56 19.13 -4.31 -11.27
CA GLY A 56 18.00 -5.22 -11.01
C GLY A 56 17.36 -5.05 -9.63
N TRP A 57 17.78 -4.03 -8.87
CA TRP A 57 17.27 -3.73 -7.54
C TRP A 57 16.56 -2.35 -7.57
N PRO A 58 15.33 -2.21 -7.02
CA PRO A 58 14.54 -3.19 -6.27
C PRO A 58 13.90 -4.28 -7.15
N PRO A 59 13.54 -5.44 -6.57
CA PRO A 59 12.74 -6.44 -7.26
C PRO A 59 11.33 -5.89 -7.53
N THR A 60 10.73 -6.36 -8.62
CA THR A 60 9.33 -6.06 -8.96
C THR A 60 8.38 -6.71 -7.95
N GLN A 61 7.15 -6.18 -7.85
CA GLN A 61 6.15 -6.71 -6.91
C GLN A 61 5.86 -8.19 -7.16
N GLU A 62 5.81 -8.61 -8.43
CA GLU A 62 5.60 -10.01 -8.83
C GLU A 62 6.73 -10.91 -8.34
N GLN A 63 7.99 -10.46 -8.46
CA GLN A 63 9.15 -11.19 -7.96
C GLN A 63 9.15 -11.33 -6.43
N ILE A 64 8.68 -10.31 -5.71
CA ILE A 64 8.51 -10.38 -4.25
C ILE A 64 7.44 -11.42 -3.89
N ASP A 65 6.32 -11.43 -4.61
CA ASP A 65 5.20 -12.34 -4.32
C ASP A 65 5.51 -13.80 -4.68
N GLN A 66 6.39 -14.03 -5.65
CA GLN A 66 6.88 -15.36 -6.04
C GLN A 66 8.12 -15.82 -5.25
N SER A 67 8.67 -14.97 -4.38
CA SER A 67 9.87 -15.31 -3.62
C SER A 67 9.63 -16.42 -2.59
N PHE A 68 10.63 -17.29 -2.43
CA PHE A 68 10.67 -18.24 -1.33
C PHE A 68 11.87 -17.93 -0.42
N PRO A 69 11.67 -17.73 0.89
CA PRO A 69 10.40 -17.86 1.63
C PRO A 69 9.41 -16.72 1.35
N VAL A 70 8.13 -16.96 1.61
CA VAL A 70 7.04 -15.99 1.39
C VAL A 70 7.35 -14.65 2.05
N ALA A 71 7.27 -13.57 1.26
CA ALA A 71 7.56 -12.22 1.71
C ALA A 71 6.61 -11.78 2.84
N LYS A 72 7.19 -11.27 3.94
CA LYS A 72 6.43 -10.70 5.06
C LYS A 72 6.08 -9.25 4.76
N LYS A 73 4.79 -8.94 4.60
CA LYS A 73 4.28 -7.59 4.36
C LYS A 73 3.80 -6.97 5.68
N ALA A 74 4.39 -5.85 6.09
CA ALA A 74 3.91 -5.07 7.23
C ALA A 74 2.97 -3.96 6.75
N ARG A 75 1.81 -3.83 7.38
CA ARG A 75 0.86 -2.73 7.19
C ARG A 75 1.05 -1.67 8.27
N VAL A 76 0.51 -0.48 8.03
CA VAL A 76 0.54 0.64 9.00
C VAL A 76 -0.03 0.24 10.37
N THR A 77 -0.99 -0.68 10.38
CA THR A 77 -1.63 -1.22 11.60
C THR A 77 -0.69 -2.09 12.45
N ASP A 78 0.37 -2.64 11.86
CA ASP A 78 1.28 -3.57 12.56
C ASP A 78 2.41 -2.83 13.29
N VAL A 79 2.56 -1.52 13.02
CA VAL A 79 3.55 -0.67 13.67
C VAL A 79 2.93 -0.14 14.96
N ASN A 80 3.27 -0.79 16.07
CA ASN A 80 2.77 -0.49 17.42
C ASN A 80 2.86 1.02 17.74
N LEU A 81 1.78 1.77 17.55
CA LEU A 81 1.57 3.11 18.11
C LEU A 81 1.05 2.90 19.54
N PRO A 82 1.49 3.68 20.55
CA PRO A 82 0.94 3.56 21.90
C PRO A 82 -0.58 3.77 21.85
N GLU A 83 -1.29 2.70 22.19
CA GLU A 83 -2.73 2.49 22.09
C GLU A 83 -3.44 3.35 23.15
N ALA A 84 -4.04 4.47 22.73
CA ALA A 84 -5.07 5.11 23.52
C ALA A 84 -6.35 4.28 23.33
N GLU A 85 -6.77 3.59 24.39
CA GLU A 85 -7.98 2.77 24.49
C GLU A 85 -9.18 3.37 23.73
N VAL A 86 -9.53 2.78 22.59
CA VAL A 86 -10.89 2.90 22.06
C VAL A 86 -11.71 1.82 22.74
N ARG A 87 -12.35 2.19 23.85
CA ARG A 87 -13.43 1.42 24.47
C ARG A 87 -14.49 1.12 23.40
N VAL A 88 -14.51 -0.10 22.90
CA VAL A 88 -15.63 -0.58 22.08
C VAL A 88 -16.79 -0.85 23.03
N ALA A 89 -17.75 0.06 23.06
CA ALA A 89 -19.06 -0.19 23.66
C ALA A 89 -19.77 -1.29 22.84
N PRO A 90 -20.40 -2.31 23.45
CA PRO A 90 -21.03 -3.38 22.71
C PRO A 90 -22.30 -2.85 22.03
N ALA A 91 -22.34 -3.01 20.70
CA ALA A 91 -23.52 -2.72 19.90
C ALA A 91 -24.67 -3.65 20.32
N VAL A 92 -25.75 -3.03 20.80
CA VAL A 92 -27.00 -3.66 21.19
C VAL A 92 -27.64 -4.35 19.99
N LEU A 93 -27.88 -5.66 20.11
CA LEU A 93 -28.69 -6.48 19.20
C LEU A 93 -30.08 -5.86 19.01
N ARG A 94 -30.38 -5.33 17.82
CA ARG A 94 -31.77 -5.15 17.36
C ARG A 94 -32.19 -6.38 16.56
N ARG A 95 -33.13 -7.12 17.12
CA ARG A 95 -33.96 -8.10 16.42
C ARG A 95 -34.91 -7.34 15.49
N GLU A 96 -34.86 -7.60 14.19
CA GLU A 96 -36.01 -7.36 13.31
C GLU A 96 -36.66 -8.70 12.98
N ALA A 97 -37.91 -8.83 13.44
CA ALA A 97 -38.94 -9.71 12.90
C ALA A 97 -39.76 -8.85 11.91
N THR A 98 -40.43 -9.29 10.84
CA THR A 98 -41.22 -10.50 10.55
C THR A 98 -41.59 -10.50 9.01
N PRO A 99 -42.52 -11.30 8.43
CA PRO A 99 -42.28 -12.26 7.32
C PRO A 99 -43.17 -11.98 6.05
N PRO A 100 -43.79 -12.97 5.34
CA PRO A 100 -43.24 -13.83 4.28
C PRO A 100 -43.99 -13.74 2.90
N ALA A 101 -43.38 -14.38 1.89
CA ALA A 101 -43.97 -15.14 0.76
C ALA A 101 -45.07 -14.55 -0.14
N VAL A 102 -44.81 -14.53 -1.47
CA VAL A 102 -45.64 -15.11 -2.57
C VAL A 102 -44.87 -15.07 -3.91
N THR A 103 -44.58 -16.24 -4.53
CA THR A 103 -45.03 -16.76 -5.87
C THR A 103 -44.69 -15.86 -7.08
N ASP A 104 -44.28 -16.28 -8.28
CA ASP A 104 -44.24 -17.56 -8.98
C ASP A 104 -43.42 -17.38 -10.29
N ALA A 105 -43.02 -18.51 -10.90
CA ALA A 105 -42.94 -18.80 -12.35
C ALA A 105 -42.20 -17.90 -13.40
N LEU A 106 -41.23 -18.57 -14.06
CA LEU A 106 -41.05 -18.75 -15.53
C LEU A 106 -40.72 -17.56 -16.48
N SER A 107 -39.55 -17.63 -17.12
CA SER A 107 -39.30 -17.55 -18.59
C SER A 107 -37.77 -17.47 -18.82
N ALA A 108 -37.05 -18.48 -19.31
CA ALA A 108 -36.93 -18.97 -20.70
C ALA A 108 -36.35 -17.94 -21.71
N GLY A 109 -35.26 -18.35 -22.39
CA GLY A 109 -34.54 -17.68 -23.51
C GLY A 109 -33.08 -17.36 -23.12
N CYS A 110 -32.00 -18.06 -23.52
CA CYS A 110 -31.55 -18.62 -24.82
C CYS A 110 -31.56 -17.63 -25.98
N GLU A 111 -30.45 -16.91 -26.18
CA GLU A 111 -29.79 -16.48 -27.45
C GLU A 111 -28.34 -16.11 -27.04
N ASP A 112 -27.25 -16.81 -27.37
CA ASP A 112 -26.61 -17.17 -28.65
C ASP A 112 -26.00 -15.99 -29.44
N ALA A 113 -24.72 -16.17 -29.82
CA ALA A 113 -23.86 -15.39 -30.73
C ALA A 113 -23.44 -13.96 -30.27
N VAL A 114 -22.24 -13.43 -30.55
CA VAL A 114 -21.44 -13.50 -31.77
C VAL A 114 -19.94 -13.32 -31.47
N LEU A 115 -19.18 -14.21 -32.10
CA LEU A 115 -17.74 -14.25 -32.33
C LEU A 115 -17.28 -13.18 -33.34
N GLU A 116 -15.98 -12.90 -33.34
CA GLU A 116 -15.21 -12.25 -34.43
C GLU A 116 -15.34 -10.74 -34.65
N LEU A 117 -14.20 -10.05 -34.58
CA LEU A 117 -13.61 -9.37 -35.74
C LEU A 117 -12.09 -9.25 -35.53
N ARG A 118 -11.36 -10.21 -36.11
CA ARG A 118 -10.00 -10.01 -36.61
C ARG A 118 -10.14 -9.61 -38.07
N GLU A 119 -9.64 -8.42 -38.44
CA GLU A 119 -9.17 -8.08 -39.78
C GLU A 119 -7.88 -7.26 -39.55
N ALA A 120 -6.68 -7.70 -39.96
CA ALA A 120 -6.17 -7.92 -41.32
C ALA A 120 -6.00 -6.62 -42.12
N GLN A 121 -4.71 -6.21 -42.23
CA GLN A 121 -4.02 -5.58 -43.38
C GLN A 121 -4.52 -4.26 -43.97
N VAL A 122 -3.64 -3.24 -43.94
CA VAL A 122 -2.87 -2.78 -45.12
C VAL A 122 -1.43 -2.52 -44.69
#